data_AF-A0A532AVE9-F1
#
_entry.id   AF-A0A532AVE9-F1
#
_cell.length_a   1.000
_cell.length_b   1.000
_cell.length_c   1.000
_cell.angle_alpha   90.00
_cell.angle_beta   90.00
_cell.angle_gamma   90.00
#
_symmetry.space_group_name_H-M   'P 1'
#
loop_
_entity.id
_entity.type
_entity.pdbx_description
1 polymer ?
#
loop_
_entity_poly.entity_id
_entity_poly.type
_entity_poly.pdbx_seq_one_letter_code
_entity_poly.pdbx_strand_id
1 'polypeptide(L)'
;MPSLESNRKTLYLIDGSAYIYRAFFALPAMNNSKGLQTNAILGFTTMLLKIMREKKPDGLVVAFDEKGPTLRHAEFTAYKAQRPPMPDGMSAQIPYIHALTFWIELTRQAPIR
;
A
#
# COMPACT_ATOMS: atom_id res chain seq x y z
N MET A 1 1.23 42.71 -8.41
CA MET A 1 0.16 41.75 -8.11
C MET A 1 0.83 40.41 -7.80
N PRO A 2 0.90 39.95 -6.55
CA PRO A 2 1.35 38.59 -6.27
C PRO A 2 0.30 37.63 -6.85
N SER A 3 0.73 36.63 -7.60
CA SER A 3 -0.17 35.62 -8.16
C SER A 3 -0.91 34.90 -7.05
N LEU A 4 -2.23 34.74 -7.22
CA LEU A 4 -3.07 33.84 -6.44
C LEU A 4 -2.72 32.38 -6.80
N GLU A 5 -1.47 31.99 -6.60
CA GLU A 5 -1.12 30.57 -6.55
C GLU A 5 -1.87 30.00 -5.34
N SER A 6 -2.95 29.27 -5.60
CA SER A 6 -3.74 28.67 -4.54
C SER A 6 -2.85 27.71 -3.78
N ASN A 7 -2.57 28.02 -2.52
CA ASN A 7 -1.91 27.14 -1.55
C ASN A 7 -2.86 25.97 -1.19
N ARG A 8 -3.31 25.22 -2.20
CA ARG A 8 -4.20 24.07 -2.03
C ARG A 8 -3.35 22.88 -1.61
N LYS A 9 -3.47 22.52 -0.35
CA LYS A 9 -2.89 21.29 0.18
C LYS A 9 -3.45 20.08 -0.58
N THR A 10 -2.58 19.14 -0.88
CA THR A 10 -2.87 17.91 -1.63
C THR A 10 -2.80 16.70 -0.72
N LEU A 11 -3.89 15.91 -0.72
CA LEU A 11 -3.99 14.66 0.03
C LEU A 11 -4.16 13.49 -0.94
N TYR A 12 -3.30 12.49 -0.81
CA TYR A 12 -3.37 11.25 -1.57
C TYR A 12 -3.90 10.12 -0.70
N LEU A 13 -4.97 9.48 -1.16
CA LEU A 13 -5.56 8.31 -0.53
C LEU A 13 -5.26 7.08 -1.39
N ILE A 14 -4.58 6.09 -0.83
CA ILE A 14 -4.16 4.87 -1.52
C ILE A 14 -4.90 3.68 -0.94
N ASP A 15 -5.54 2.91 -1.82
CA ASP A 15 -5.98 1.54 -1.51
C ASP A 15 -4.74 0.62 -1.51
N GLY A 16 -4.24 0.33 -0.32
CA GLY A 16 -3.07 -0.51 -0.10
C GLY A 16 -3.29 -1.94 -0.59
N SER A 17 -4.48 -2.50 -0.38
CA SER A 17 -4.80 -3.88 -0.76
C SER A 17 -4.74 -4.06 -2.28
N ALA A 18 -5.31 -3.11 -3.03
CA ALA A 18 -5.23 -3.09 -4.49
C ALA A 18 -3.79 -2.89 -4.98
N TYR A 19 -3.00 -2.05 -4.33
CA TYR A 19 -1.59 -1.83 -4.69
C TYR A 19 -0.72 -3.06 -4.44
N ILE A 20 -0.91 -3.77 -3.33
CA ILE A 20 -0.19 -5.04 -3.06
C ILE A 20 -0.53 -6.06 -4.13
N TYR A 21 -1.81 -6.21 -4.48
CA TYR A 21 -2.25 -7.13 -5.52
C TYR A 21 -1.60 -6.78 -6.88
N ARG A 22 -1.65 -5.51 -7.28
CA ARG A 22 -1.00 -5.03 -8.50
C ARG A 22 0.51 -5.29 -8.48
N ALA A 23 1.18 -5.03 -7.37
CA ALA A 23 2.61 -5.27 -7.23
C ALA A 23 2.97 -6.76 -7.37
N PHE A 24 2.18 -7.64 -6.75
CA PHE A 24 2.42 -9.08 -6.76
C PHE A 24 2.33 -9.67 -8.18
N PHE A 25 1.32 -9.26 -8.97
CA PHE A 25 1.12 -9.79 -10.32
C PHE A 25 1.89 -9.05 -11.42
N ALA A 26 2.34 -7.82 -11.17
CA ALA A 26 3.11 -7.05 -12.16
C ALA A 26 4.59 -7.44 -12.21
N LEU A 27 5.13 -8.02 -11.13
CA LEU A 27 6.53 -8.39 -11.04
C LEU A 27 6.69 -9.92 -10.98
N PRO A 28 7.77 -10.47 -11.60
CA PRO A 28 8.06 -11.90 -11.49
C PRO A 28 8.25 -12.29 -10.01
N ALA A 29 7.97 -13.55 -9.69
CA ALA A 29 8.23 -14.07 -8.35
C ALA A 29 9.73 -13.98 -8.04
N MET A 30 10.06 -13.28 -6.96
CA MET A 30 11.43 -13.09 -6.48
C MET A 30 11.50 -13.55 -5.04
N ASN A 31 12.49 -14.37 -4.70
CA ASN A 31 12.68 -14.89 -3.35
C ASN A 31 13.96 -14.31 -2.74
N ASN A 32 13.94 -14.05 -1.43
CA ASN A 32 15.17 -13.79 -0.70
C ASN A 32 15.92 -15.10 -0.37
N SER A 33 17.08 -14.99 0.27
CA SER A 33 17.91 -16.14 0.67
C SER A 33 17.24 -17.12 1.65
N LYS A 34 16.12 -16.72 2.27
CA LYS A 34 15.32 -17.54 3.19
C LYS A 34 14.07 -18.13 2.51
N GLY A 35 13.90 -17.95 1.20
CA GLY A 35 12.77 -18.46 0.44
C GLY A 35 11.48 -17.64 0.54
N LEU A 36 11.50 -16.47 1.19
CA LEU A 36 10.34 -15.59 1.24
C LEU A 36 10.22 -14.81 -0.08
N GLN A 37 9.03 -14.85 -0.69
CA GLN A 37 8.72 -14.01 -1.84
C GLN A 37 8.73 -12.53 -1.46
N THR A 38 9.26 -11.66 -2.31
CA THR A 38 9.46 -10.21 -2.02
C THR A 38 8.98 -9.29 -3.15
N ASN A 39 8.39 -9.84 -4.21
CA ASN A 39 7.93 -9.09 -5.38
C ASN A 39 6.83 -8.06 -5.04
N ALA A 40 5.85 -8.41 -4.18
CA ALA A 40 4.82 -7.47 -3.76
C ALA A 40 5.40 -6.34 -2.90
N ILE A 41 6.33 -6.66 -1.98
CA ILE A 41 7.02 -5.66 -1.14
C ILE A 41 7.76 -4.66 -2.06
N LEU A 42 8.55 -5.17 -3.00
CA LEU A 42 9.32 -4.33 -3.92
C LEU A 42 8.41 -3.43 -4.77
N GLY A 43 7.40 -4.01 -5.41
CA GLY A 43 6.49 -3.27 -6.29
C GLY A 43 5.68 -2.22 -5.52
N PHE A 44 5.15 -2.58 -4.36
CA PHE A 44 4.40 -1.67 -3.50
C PHE A 44 5.27 -0.48 -3.07
N THR A 45 6.46 -0.75 -2.54
CA THR A 45 7.42 0.28 -2.11
C THR A 45 7.79 1.21 -3.25
N THR A 46 8.07 0.66 -4.43
CA THR A 46 8.44 1.45 -5.61
C THR A 46 7.33 2.38 -6.04
N MET A 47 6.08 1.89 -6.09
CA MET A 47 4.91 2.71 -6.42
C MET A 47 4.69 3.82 -5.40
N LEU A 48 4.80 3.52 -4.11
CA LEU A 48 4.61 4.49 -3.04
C LEU A 48 5.68 5.59 -3.08
N LEU A 49 6.96 5.21 -3.18
CA LEU A 49 8.07 6.15 -3.30
C LEU A 49 7.96 7.02 -4.57
N LYS A 50 7.45 6.47 -5.68
CA LYS A 50 7.19 7.24 -6.90
C LYS A 50 6.18 8.36 -6.65
N ILE A 51 5.07 8.07 -6.00
CA ILE A 51 4.05 9.08 -5.63
C ILE A 51 4.69 10.16 -4.75
N MET A 52 5.45 9.76 -3.72
CA MET A 52 6.11 10.70 -2.81
C MET A 52 7.09 11.64 -3.53
N ARG A 53 7.89 11.12 -4.46
CA ARG A 53 8.89 11.91 -5.20
C ARG A 53 8.27 12.82 -6.27
N GLU A 54 7.32 12.30 -7.04
CA GLU A 54 6.78 12.99 -8.22
C GLU A 54 5.64 13.93 -7.87
N LYS A 55 4.80 13.56 -6.91
CA LYS A 55 3.61 14.34 -6.55
C LYS A 55 3.82 15.23 -5.34
N LYS A 56 4.82 14.93 -4.50
CA LYS A 56 5.17 15.69 -3.29
C LYS A 56 3.94 16.12 -2.48
N PRO A 57 3.05 15.17 -2.10
CA PRO A 57 1.81 15.53 -1.47
C PRO A 57 2.01 16.02 -0.03
N ASP A 58 1.15 16.94 0.40
CA ASP A 58 1.11 17.43 1.77
C ASP A 58 0.67 16.33 2.76
N GLY A 59 -0.18 15.41 2.30
CA GLY A 59 -0.62 14.24 3.06
C GLY A 59 -0.72 12.99 2.19
N LEU A 60 -0.40 11.84 2.78
CA LEU A 60 -0.48 10.53 2.13
C LEU A 60 -1.07 9.54 3.13
N VAL A 61 -2.16 8.89 2.77
CA VAL A 61 -2.81 7.86 3.61
C VAL A 61 -2.91 6.58 2.80
N VAL A 62 -2.47 5.48 3.38
CA VAL A 62 -2.65 4.15 2.83
C VAL A 62 -3.66 3.41 3.70
N ALA A 63 -4.75 2.98 3.09
CA ALA A 63 -5.78 2.17 3.76
C ALA A 63 -5.60 0.71 3.38
N PHE A 64 -5.68 -0.18 4.37
CA PHE A 64 -5.64 -1.63 4.17
C PHE A 64 -7.00 -2.22 4.54
N ASP A 65 -7.42 -3.26 3.82
CA ASP A 65 -8.64 -4.01 4.16
C ASP A 65 -8.36 -4.83 5.42
N GLU A 66 -9.22 -4.70 6.43
CA GLU A 66 -9.16 -5.53 7.62
C GLU A 66 -9.63 -6.96 7.30
N LYS A 67 -8.90 -7.97 7.80
CA LYS A 67 -9.38 -9.35 7.82
C LYS A 67 -10.28 -9.51 9.05
N GLY A 68 -11.58 -9.28 8.92
CA GLY A 68 -12.56 -9.52 9.99
C GLY A 68 -14.01 -9.22 9.57
N PRO A 69 -15.01 -9.85 10.24
CA PRO A 69 -16.43 -9.64 9.98
C PRO A 69 -16.87 -8.22 10.32
N THR A 70 -16.79 -7.31 9.35
CA THR A 70 -17.43 -5.98 9.41
C THR A 70 -18.86 -6.08 8.86
N LEU A 71 -19.81 -5.23 9.29
CA LEU A 71 -21.24 -5.29 8.91
C LEU A 71 -21.53 -5.37 7.38
N ARG A 72 -20.54 -5.13 6.51
CA ARG A 72 -20.59 -5.36 5.06
C ARG A 72 -20.60 -6.84 4.63
N HIS A 73 -20.48 -7.80 5.54
CA HIS A 73 -20.32 -9.22 5.16
C HIS A 73 -21.53 -9.80 4.42
N ALA A 74 -22.76 -9.35 4.67
CA ALA A 74 -23.94 -9.91 4.01
C ALA A 74 -23.99 -9.66 2.49
N GLU A 75 -23.67 -8.44 2.03
CA GLU A 75 -23.68 -8.08 0.61
C GLU A 75 -22.37 -8.42 -0.11
N PHE A 76 -21.24 -8.42 0.61
CA PHE A 76 -19.91 -8.65 0.03
C PHE A 76 -19.52 -10.13 -0.07
N THR A 77 -20.24 -11.03 0.62
CA THR A 77 -19.96 -12.48 0.56
C THR A 77 -20.14 -13.03 -0.86
N ALA A 78 -21.23 -12.69 -1.54
CA ALA A 78 -21.47 -13.15 -2.92
C ALA A 78 -20.43 -12.59 -3.92
N TYR A 79 -20.01 -11.34 -3.73
CA TYR A 79 -19.04 -10.67 -4.60
C TYR A 79 -17.58 -11.15 -4.38
N LYS A 80 -17.17 -11.41 -3.13
CA LYS A 80 -15.83 -11.98 -2.81
C LYS A 80 -15.77 -13.51 -2.95
N ALA A 81 -16.90 -14.23 -3.02
CA ALA A 81 -16.94 -15.69 -3.15
C ALA A 81 -16.30 -16.22 -4.45
N GLN A 82 -16.30 -15.42 -5.52
CA GLN A 82 -15.65 -15.79 -6.79
C GLN A 82 -14.18 -15.37 -6.86
N ARG A 83 -13.67 -14.65 -5.85
CA ARG A 83 -12.27 -14.22 -5.86
C ARG A 83 -11.38 -15.42 -5.51
N PRO A 84 -10.39 -15.77 -6.33
CA PRO A 84 -9.45 -16.82 -5.97
C PRO A 84 -8.77 -16.49 -4.63
N PRO A 85 -8.47 -17.50 -3.81
CA PRO A 85 -7.81 -17.28 -2.54
C PRO A 85 -6.50 -16.52 -2.75
N MET A 86 -6.18 -15.63 -1.82
CA MET A 86 -4.94 -14.85 -1.88
C MET A 86 -3.75 -15.82 -1.91
N PRO A 87 -2.83 -15.73 -2.89
CA PRO A 87 -1.68 -16.61 -2.96
C PRO A 87 -0.85 -16.56 -1.67
N ASP A 88 -0.36 -17.70 -1.19
CA ASP A 88 0.41 -17.76 0.06
C ASP A 88 1.65 -16.86 0.03
N GLY A 89 2.34 -16.81 -1.12
CA GLY A 89 3.47 -15.91 -1.35
C GLY A 89 3.12 -14.43 -1.24
N MET A 90 1.88 -14.04 -1.57
CA MET A 90 1.38 -12.68 -1.36
C MET A 90 1.02 -12.47 0.12
N SER A 91 0.31 -13.41 0.73
CA SER A 91 -0.11 -13.35 2.14
C SER A 91 1.08 -13.19 3.08
N ALA A 92 2.17 -13.92 2.84
CA ALA A 92 3.40 -13.86 3.65
C ALA A 92 4.09 -12.48 3.59
N GLN A 93 3.83 -11.68 2.56
CA GLN A 93 4.43 -10.36 2.37
C GLN A 93 3.67 -9.24 3.10
N ILE A 94 2.38 -9.42 3.40
CA ILE A 94 1.51 -8.38 3.98
C ILE A 94 2.06 -7.80 5.30
N PRO A 95 2.51 -8.60 6.29
CA PRO A 95 3.02 -8.05 7.55
C PRO A 95 4.21 -7.10 7.35
N TYR A 96 5.09 -7.40 6.39
CA TYR A 96 6.24 -6.57 6.06
C TYR A 96 5.82 -5.26 5.37
N ILE A 97 4.77 -5.30 4.54
CA ILE A 97 4.23 -4.12 3.88
C ILE A 97 3.57 -3.18 4.90
N HIS A 98 2.79 -3.72 5.85
CA HIS A 98 2.22 -2.93 6.94
C HIS A 98 3.32 -2.27 7.78
N ALA A 99 4.35 -3.04 8.17
CA ALA A 99 5.48 -2.52 8.91
C ALA A 99 6.20 -1.40 8.14
N LEU A 100 6.46 -1.60 6.86
CA LEU A 100 7.08 -0.59 5.98
C LEU A 100 6.25 0.71 5.96
N THR A 101 4.94 0.61 5.73
CA THR A 101 4.05 1.78 5.69
C THR A 101 4.06 2.53 7.03
N PHE A 102 4.04 1.82 8.15
CA PHE A 102 4.15 2.40 9.48
C PHE A 102 5.49 3.12 9.69
N TRP A 103 6.61 2.51 9.28
CA TRP A 103 7.94 3.12 9.39
C TRP A 103 8.10 4.38 8.52
N ILE A 104 7.53 4.39 7.32
CA ILE A 104 7.51 5.57 6.45
C ILE A 104 6.76 6.71 7.14
N GLU A 105 5.67 6.42 7.82
CA GLU A 105 4.94 7.44 8.58
C GLU A 105 5.77 7.98 9.75
N LEU A 106 6.38 7.09 10.54
CA LEU A 106 7.21 7.49 11.69
C LEU A 106 8.40 8.37 11.29
N THR A 107 9.10 8.02 10.21
CA THR A 107 10.24 8.80 9.70
C THR A 107 9.86 10.17 9.14
N ARG A 108 8.60 10.37 8.75
CA ARG A 108 8.08 11.69 8.35
C ARG A 108 7.73 12.58 9.55
N GLN A 109 7.41 11.99 10.69
CA GLN A 109 7.04 12.72 11.91
C GLN A 109 8.24 13.00 12.82
N ALA A 110 9.31 12.21 12.73
CA ALA A 110 10.52 12.43 13.50
C ALA A 110 11.41 13.50 12.83
N PRO A 111 11.79 14.59 13.53
CA PRO A 111 12.91 15.41 13.06
C PRO A 111 14.15 14.52 13.04
N ILE A 112 14.74 14.33 11.87
CA ILE A 112 16.03 13.67 11.71
C ILE A 112 17.01 14.49 12.57
N ARG A 113 17.43 13.93 13.71
CA ARG A 113 18.50 14.47 14.54
C ARG A 113 19.85 14.07 13.97
#